data_AF-Q702A3-F1
#
_entry.id   AF-Q702A3-F1
#
_cell.length_a   1.000
_cell.length_b   1.000
_cell.length_c   1.000
_cell.angle_alpha   90.00
_cell.angle_beta   90.00
_cell.angle_gamma   90.00
#
_symmetry.space_group_name_H-M   'P 1'
#
loop_
_entity.id
_entity.type
_entity.pdbx_description
1 polymer ?
#
loop_
_entity_poly.entity_id
_entity_poly.type
_entity_poly.pdbx_seq_one_letter_code
_entity_poly.pdbx_strand_id
1 'polypeptide(L)'
;MTNIEFVIPSVLTKGTGEKKIPLDATDLQDAFTKITEQLGEDFKRKVLDMNGKPRSLINIYINGKNMRFSNDGMATKLNSGDSIYILPAVAGGSELKNEDLQRYSRQIMLEEIGFVGLEKLRKAKVCVVGVGGIGNPVVTQLTAMGVGKLKIVDRDIIEISNLHRQHLYTENDLGKVKVEAAKERLEKINSSVEIEALPNSVTKYTAESIIRGYDIVVDALDSIDARYALNDACIKLNIPLIYAGALGMLGSVCTIIPNKTACLRCIFPALAEDDMPTCSTEGVHPSILYLVGGIQVSEAVKIILGEKPTLENKLMYVDLNDLSLEKISVFRQEECPSCGTKRIDIDELETKQLIIEELCGRDRGKRTYTVTPSHISSSLNLIGIEKNAERLGYTIKTKGELGLTIMSNNSDNLSISFMSSGAATIVGAKSEDEALSIYKSFVDDIKP
;
A
#
# COMPACT_ATOMS: atom_id res chain seq x y z
N MET A 1 -6.81 -18.07 51.38
CA MET A 1 -7.03 -17.52 50.02
C MET A 1 -5.68 -17.49 49.34
N THR A 2 -5.62 -17.78 48.04
CA THR A 2 -4.37 -17.78 47.27
C THR A 2 -4.27 -16.46 46.52
N ASN A 3 -3.09 -15.84 46.57
CA ASN A 3 -2.81 -14.60 45.87
C ASN A 3 -2.48 -14.91 44.41
N ILE A 4 -3.28 -14.39 43.50
CA ILE A 4 -3.17 -14.59 42.06
C ILE A 4 -3.06 -13.24 41.33
N GLU A 5 -2.70 -13.28 40.05
CA GLU A 5 -2.77 -12.13 39.15
C GLU A 5 -3.90 -12.32 38.14
N PHE A 6 -4.88 -11.42 38.11
CA PHE A 6 -5.94 -11.40 37.10
C PHE A 6 -5.58 -10.40 35.99
N VAL A 7 -5.33 -10.92 34.80
CA VAL A 7 -4.87 -10.18 33.63
C VAL A 7 -6.03 -9.91 32.69
N ILE A 8 -6.25 -8.63 32.42
CA ILE A 8 -7.34 -8.13 31.59
C ILE A 8 -6.74 -7.51 30.34
N PRO A 9 -7.09 -8.05 29.15
CA PRO A 9 -6.55 -7.56 27.90
C PRO A 9 -7.02 -6.13 27.64
N SER A 10 -6.22 -5.36 26.89
CA SER A 10 -6.49 -3.96 26.54
C SER A 10 -7.88 -3.74 25.92
N VAL A 11 -8.39 -4.73 25.17
CA VAL A 11 -9.72 -4.72 24.57
C VAL A 11 -10.86 -4.61 25.60
N LEU A 12 -10.64 -5.03 26.84
CA LEU A 12 -11.64 -4.94 27.93
C LEU A 12 -11.38 -3.75 28.87
N THR A 13 -10.24 -3.07 28.77
CA THR A 13 -9.85 -1.95 29.66
C THR A 13 -10.09 -0.56 29.07
N LYS A 14 -10.89 -0.45 27.99
CA LYS A 14 -11.12 0.81 27.25
C LYS A 14 -9.82 1.45 26.71
N GLY A 15 -8.82 0.62 26.37
CA GLY A 15 -7.60 1.08 25.70
C GLY A 15 -6.54 1.68 26.63
N THR A 16 -6.59 1.44 27.94
CA THR A 16 -5.53 1.87 28.88
C THR A 16 -4.44 0.81 29.05
N GLY A 17 -4.13 0.04 28.01
CA GLY A 17 -3.25 -1.12 28.09
C GLY A 17 -3.82 -2.33 28.86
N GLU A 18 -3.02 -3.40 28.92
CA GLU A 18 -3.29 -4.58 29.75
C GLU A 18 -3.30 -4.19 31.23
N LYS A 19 -4.29 -4.66 31.99
CA LYS A 19 -4.34 -4.46 33.45
C LYS A 19 -4.09 -5.77 34.16
N LYS A 20 -3.09 -5.75 35.05
CA LYS A 20 -2.77 -6.84 35.96
C LYS A 20 -3.25 -6.47 37.35
N ILE A 21 -4.20 -7.24 37.86
CA ILE A 21 -4.87 -6.94 39.13
C ILE A 21 -4.58 -8.08 40.10
N PRO A 22 -3.81 -7.83 41.19
CA PRO A 22 -3.61 -8.83 42.22
C PRO A 22 -4.93 -9.10 42.94
N LEU A 23 -5.24 -10.37 43.16
CA LEU A 23 -6.52 -10.81 43.70
C LEU A 23 -6.33 -12.02 44.61
N ASP A 24 -7.00 -12.03 45.76
CA ASP A 24 -7.08 -13.22 46.60
C ASP A 24 -8.30 -14.04 46.19
N ALA A 25 -8.12 -15.22 45.61
CA ALA A 25 -9.23 -16.06 45.14
C ALA A 25 -8.95 -17.56 45.35
N THR A 26 -9.96 -18.37 45.67
CA THR A 26 -9.77 -19.82 45.90
C THR A 26 -9.89 -20.66 44.64
N ASP A 27 -10.75 -20.24 43.71
CA ASP A 27 -11.05 -20.91 42.45
C ASP A 27 -11.43 -19.86 41.39
N LEU A 28 -11.64 -20.31 40.15
CA LEU A 28 -12.03 -19.42 39.05
C LEU A 28 -13.36 -18.68 39.32
N GLN A 29 -14.34 -19.31 39.96
CA GLN A 29 -15.62 -18.66 40.24
C GLN A 29 -15.47 -17.51 41.23
N ASP A 30 -14.70 -17.72 42.29
CA ASP A 30 -14.36 -16.70 43.28
C ASP A 30 -13.57 -15.55 42.64
N ALA A 31 -12.61 -15.88 41.76
CA ALA A 31 -11.82 -14.88 41.03
C ALA A 31 -12.69 -13.98 40.15
N PHE A 32 -13.61 -14.55 39.36
CA PHE A 32 -14.51 -13.77 38.50
C PHE A 32 -15.52 -12.94 39.30
N THR A 33 -15.97 -13.44 40.46
CA THR A 33 -16.87 -12.69 41.34
C THR A 33 -16.15 -11.42 41.84
N LYS A 34 -14.98 -11.58 42.46
CA LYS A 34 -14.24 -10.46 43.05
C LYS A 34 -13.74 -9.44 42.01
N ILE A 35 -13.24 -9.90 40.86
CA ILE A 35 -12.75 -8.97 39.83
C ILE A 35 -13.89 -8.13 39.22
N THR A 36 -15.11 -8.68 39.13
CA THR A 36 -16.27 -7.92 38.64
C THR A 36 -16.81 -6.94 39.67
N GLU A 37 -16.73 -7.25 40.97
CA GLU A 37 -17.00 -6.30 42.05
C GLU A 37 -16.01 -5.13 42.03
N GLN A 38 -14.72 -5.41 41.80
CA GLN A 38 -13.67 -4.38 41.77
C GLN A 38 -13.77 -3.46 40.54
N LEU A 39 -14.14 -3.98 39.36
CA LEU A 39 -14.20 -3.21 38.11
C LEU A 39 -15.59 -2.66 37.77
N GLY A 40 -16.60 -3.06 38.52
CA GLY A 40 -17.96 -2.56 38.43
C GLY A 40 -18.79 -3.15 37.28
N GLU A 41 -20.01 -2.64 37.17
CA GLU A 41 -21.08 -3.22 36.34
C GLU A 41 -20.79 -3.21 34.82
N ASP A 42 -20.00 -2.27 34.31
CA ASP A 42 -19.63 -2.24 32.87
C ASP A 42 -18.76 -3.44 32.49
N PHE A 43 -17.77 -3.79 33.31
CA PHE A 43 -16.91 -4.94 33.08
C PHE A 43 -17.70 -6.24 33.27
N LYS A 44 -18.49 -6.33 34.35
CA LYS A 44 -19.36 -7.47 34.65
C LYS A 44 -20.28 -7.80 33.47
N ARG A 45 -20.94 -6.79 32.88
CA ARG A 45 -21.81 -6.98 31.69
C ARG A 45 -21.08 -7.56 30.48
N LYS A 46 -19.81 -7.19 30.27
CA LYS A 46 -18.98 -7.64 29.14
C LYS A 46 -18.49 -9.08 29.30
N VAL A 47 -18.25 -9.50 30.53
CA VAL A 47 -17.56 -10.76 30.82
C VAL A 47 -18.50 -11.86 31.31
N LEU A 48 -19.57 -11.53 32.04
CA LEU A 48 -20.53 -12.50 32.59
C LEU A 48 -21.90 -12.47 31.88
N ASP A 49 -22.58 -13.60 31.88
CA ASP A 49 -23.98 -13.77 31.45
C ASP A 49 -24.98 -13.44 32.57
N MET A 50 -26.28 -13.58 32.30
CA MET A 50 -27.35 -13.29 33.27
C MET A 50 -27.35 -14.24 34.48
N ASN A 51 -26.68 -15.38 34.40
CA ASN A 51 -26.57 -16.38 35.47
C ASN A 51 -25.25 -16.24 36.25
N GLY A 52 -24.46 -15.19 35.99
CA GLY A 52 -23.18 -14.94 36.67
C GLY A 52 -22.04 -15.86 36.22
N LYS A 53 -22.18 -16.53 35.07
CA LYS A 53 -21.11 -17.36 34.48
C LYS A 53 -20.35 -16.57 33.42
N PRO A 54 -19.05 -16.82 33.20
CA PRO A 54 -18.35 -16.24 32.07
C PRO A 54 -19.08 -16.55 30.77
N ARG A 55 -19.27 -15.51 29.93
CA ARG A 55 -19.93 -15.69 28.64
C ARG A 55 -19.17 -16.72 27.82
N SER A 56 -19.89 -17.48 26.99
CA SER A 56 -19.29 -18.48 26.06
C SER A 56 -18.21 -17.89 25.14
N LEU A 57 -18.25 -16.57 24.96
CA LEU A 57 -17.30 -15.78 24.21
C LEU A 57 -16.11 -15.29 25.04
N ILE A 58 -15.88 -15.76 26.27
CA ILE A 58 -14.68 -15.43 27.05
C ILE A 58 -13.85 -16.71 27.18
N ASN A 59 -12.69 -16.74 26.53
CA ASN A 59 -11.68 -17.77 26.74
C ASN A 59 -10.90 -17.44 28.01
N ILE A 60 -10.60 -18.46 28.81
CA ILE A 60 -9.94 -18.32 30.12
C ILE A 60 -8.67 -19.15 30.09
N TYR A 61 -7.57 -18.57 30.53
CA TYR A 61 -6.27 -19.24 30.63
C TYR A 61 -5.75 -19.12 32.06
N ILE A 62 -5.18 -20.19 32.60
CA ILE A 62 -4.40 -20.16 33.85
C ILE A 62 -2.96 -20.51 33.48
N ASN A 63 -2.01 -19.62 33.76
CA ASN A 63 -0.59 -19.79 33.43
C ASN A 63 -0.37 -20.20 31.95
N GLY A 64 -1.17 -19.63 31.04
CA GLY A 64 -1.13 -19.92 29.60
C GLY A 64 -1.88 -21.19 29.16
N LYS A 65 -2.39 -22.00 30.09
CA LYS A 65 -3.20 -23.20 29.76
C LYS A 65 -4.67 -22.82 29.59
N ASN A 66 -5.26 -23.13 28.43
CA ASN A 66 -6.68 -22.86 28.16
C ASN A 66 -7.58 -23.76 29.02
N MET A 67 -8.48 -23.14 29.78
CA MET A 67 -9.33 -23.80 30.76
C MET A 67 -10.61 -24.39 30.17
N ARG A 68 -10.90 -24.16 28.89
CA ARG A 68 -12.05 -24.76 28.19
C ARG A 68 -11.97 -26.29 28.10
N PHE A 69 -10.76 -26.84 28.23
CA PHE A 69 -10.49 -28.28 28.19
C PHE A 69 -10.23 -28.88 29.58
N SER A 70 -10.47 -28.11 30.66
CA SER A 70 -10.38 -28.62 32.03
C SER A 70 -11.68 -29.29 32.44
N ASN A 71 -11.59 -30.45 33.08
CA ASN A 71 -12.75 -31.19 33.60
C ASN A 71 -13.49 -30.42 34.71
N ASP A 72 -12.77 -29.56 35.45
CA ASP A 72 -13.29 -28.87 36.63
C ASP A 72 -13.92 -27.51 36.32
N GLY A 73 -13.74 -27.00 35.09
CA GLY A 73 -14.33 -25.73 34.65
C GLY A 73 -14.11 -24.58 35.64
N MET A 74 -15.18 -23.88 36.03
CA MET A 74 -15.16 -22.77 37.00
C MET A 74 -14.81 -23.19 38.44
N ALA A 75 -14.88 -24.48 38.77
CA ALA A 75 -14.46 -25.01 40.07
C ALA A 75 -12.95 -25.32 40.12
N THR A 76 -12.19 -25.00 39.07
CA THR A 76 -10.73 -25.17 39.05
C THR A 76 -10.11 -24.38 40.20
N LYS A 77 -9.43 -25.08 41.11
CA LYS A 77 -8.71 -24.48 42.23
C LYS A 77 -7.49 -23.67 41.75
N LEU A 78 -7.25 -22.55 42.41
CA LEU A 78 -6.14 -21.65 42.12
C LEU A 78 -5.03 -21.81 43.17
N ASN A 79 -3.79 -21.80 42.71
CA ASN A 79 -2.59 -21.78 43.54
C ASN A 79 -2.05 -20.37 43.68
N SER A 80 -1.29 -20.12 44.75
CA SER A 80 -0.61 -18.84 44.91
C SER A 80 0.41 -18.64 43.79
N GLY A 81 0.36 -17.47 43.15
CA GLY A 81 1.20 -17.13 41.99
C GLY A 81 0.57 -17.47 40.63
N ASP A 82 -0.63 -18.05 40.59
CA ASP A 82 -1.32 -18.28 39.32
C ASP A 82 -1.66 -16.95 38.63
N SER A 83 -1.51 -16.92 37.30
CA SER A 83 -1.94 -15.82 36.44
C SER A 83 -3.15 -16.24 35.62
N ILE A 84 -4.28 -15.56 35.81
CA ILE A 84 -5.51 -15.77 35.04
C ILE A 84 -5.54 -14.75 33.90
N TYR A 85 -5.62 -15.21 32.66
CA TYR A 85 -5.81 -14.36 31.50
C TYR A 85 -7.17 -14.62 30.85
N ILE A 86 -7.93 -13.56 30.59
CA ILE A 86 -9.19 -13.67 29.84
C ILE A 86 -9.04 -13.11 28.43
N LEU A 87 -9.63 -13.77 27.45
CA LEU A 87 -9.59 -13.34 26.06
C LEU A 87 -10.99 -13.44 25.45
N PRO A 88 -11.65 -12.33 25.09
CA PRO A 88 -12.92 -12.41 24.40
C PRO A 88 -12.75 -13.07 23.02
N ALA A 89 -13.51 -14.14 22.77
CA ALA A 89 -13.61 -14.89 21.53
C ALA A 89 -14.14 -14.08 20.34
N VAL A 90 -14.39 -12.78 20.50
CA VAL A 90 -14.91 -11.91 19.44
C VAL A 90 -14.37 -10.49 19.60
N ALA A 91 -13.10 -10.29 19.27
CA ALA A 91 -12.69 -9.04 18.65
C ALA A 91 -13.14 -9.09 17.17
N GLY A 92 -14.46 -8.94 16.94
CA GLY A 92 -15.08 -8.75 15.62
C GLY A 92 -15.01 -9.92 14.63
N GLY A 93 -16.06 -10.76 14.59
CA GLY A 93 -16.70 -11.19 13.34
C GLY A 93 -15.90 -11.84 12.21
N SER A 94 -14.69 -12.30 12.41
CA SER A 94 -14.05 -13.29 11.54
C SER A 94 -13.31 -14.30 12.41
N GLU A 95 -13.54 -15.60 12.18
CA GLU A 95 -12.68 -16.63 12.77
C GLU A 95 -11.27 -16.42 12.18
N LEU A 96 -10.40 -15.71 12.90
CA LEU A 96 -8.98 -15.69 12.59
C LEU A 96 -8.50 -17.14 12.62
N LYS A 97 -8.01 -17.63 11.48
CA LYS A 97 -7.44 -18.97 11.42
C LYS A 97 -6.27 -19.03 12.41
N ASN A 98 -6.00 -20.19 12.99
CA ASN A 98 -4.84 -20.36 13.90
C ASN A 98 -3.52 -19.88 13.24
N GLU A 99 -3.39 -20.01 11.92
CA GLU A 99 -2.25 -19.50 11.15
C GLU A 99 -2.17 -17.96 11.11
N ASP A 100 -3.31 -17.26 11.07
CA ASP A 100 -3.35 -15.79 11.11
C ASP A 100 -2.91 -15.27 12.48
N LEU A 101 -3.36 -15.92 13.57
CA LEU A 101 -2.93 -15.59 14.92
C LEU A 101 -1.42 -15.79 15.12
N GLN A 102 -0.84 -16.83 14.49
CA GLN A 102 0.60 -17.05 14.52
C GLN A 102 1.36 -16.01 13.70
N ARG A 103 0.90 -15.71 12.47
CA ARG A 103 1.51 -14.74 11.56
C ARG A 103 1.55 -13.34 12.16
N TYR A 104 0.41 -12.86 12.66
CA TYR A 104 0.27 -11.49 13.15
C TYR A 104 0.50 -11.35 14.65
N SER A 105 0.97 -12.39 15.34
CA SER A 105 1.05 -12.39 16.81
C SER A 105 1.84 -11.18 17.35
N ARG A 106 2.95 -10.80 16.71
CA ARG A 106 3.78 -9.65 17.12
C ARG A 106 3.09 -8.32 16.82
N GLN A 107 2.34 -8.24 15.72
CA GLN A 107 1.59 -7.05 15.34
C GLN A 107 0.39 -6.83 16.27
N ILE A 108 -0.30 -7.89 16.67
CA ILE A 108 -1.43 -7.84 17.61
C ILE A 108 -0.99 -7.40 19.00
N MET A 109 0.27 -7.67 19.41
CA MET A 109 0.79 -7.21 20.70
C MET A 109 1.09 -5.71 20.73
N LEU A 110 1.18 -5.03 19.58
CA LEU A 110 1.34 -3.57 19.55
C LEU A 110 0.06 -2.90 20.02
N GLU A 111 0.18 -1.98 20.98
CA GLU A 111 -0.96 -1.27 21.57
C GLU A 111 -1.71 -0.46 20.51
N GLU A 112 -0.97 0.13 19.58
CA GLU A 112 -1.48 0.94 18.48
C GLU A 112 -2.33 0.12 17.50
N ILE A 113 -2.02 -1.16 17.30
CA ILE A 113 -2.73 -2.02 16.34
C ILE A 113 -3.74 -2.89 17.07
N GLY A 114 -3.28 -3.81 17.92
CA GLY A 114 -4.16 -4.77 18.58
C GLY A 114 -4.96 -5.64 17.60
N PHE A 115 -5.95 -6.36 18.14
CA PHE A 115 -6.89 -7.12 17.30
C PHE A 115 -7.79 -6.21 16.45
N VAL A 116 -8.25 -5.11 17.03
CA VAL A 116 -9.16 -4.17 16.35
C VAL A 116 -8.47 -3.52 15.14
N GLY A 117 -7.21 -3.14 15.28
CA GLY A 117 -6.43 -2.57 14.20
C GLY A 117 -6.10 -3.59 13.11
N LEU A 118 -5.81 -4.84 13.47
CA LEU A 118 -5.66 -5.92 12.49
C LEU A 118 -6.94 -6.08 11.66
N GLU A 119 -8.12 -6.09 12.29
CA GLU A 119 -9.39 -6.18 11.56
C GLU A 119 -9.66 -4.95 10.66
N LYS A 120 -9.20 -3.76 11.05
CA LYS A 120 -9.25 -2.57 10.18
C LYS A 120 -8.31 -2.72 8.98
N LEU A 121 -7.09 -3.20 9.19
CA LEU A 121 -6.12 -3.50 8.11
C LEU A 121 -6.73 -4.49 7.11
N ARG A 122 -7.32 -5.60 7.57
CA ARG A 122 -7.95 -6.61 6.71
C ARG A 122 -9.15 -6.13 5.91
N LYS A 123 -9.78 -5.02 6.32
CA LYS A 123 -10.90 -4.41 5.59
C LYS A 123 -10.45 -3.28 4.66
N ALA A 124 -9.26 -2.75 4.87
CA ALA A 124 -8.75 -1.62 4.12
C ALA A 124 -8.38 -2.02 2.69
N LYS A 125 -8.64 -1.09 1.77
CA LYS A 125 -8.25 -1.12 0.37
C LYS A 125 -7.25 -0.02 0.12
N VAL A 126 -6.00 -0.39 -0.18
CA VAL A 126 -4.92 0.57 -0.45
C VAL A 126 -4.53 0.51 -1.92
N CYS A 127 -4.41 1.66 -2.58
CA CYS A 127 -3.88 1.78 -3.93
C CYS A 127 -2.48 2.36 -3.88
N VAL A 128 -1.47 1.60 -4.28
CA VAL A 128 -0.07 2.04 -4.38
C VAL A 128 0.25 2.29 -5.84
N VAL A 129 0.64 3.53 -6.14
CA VAL A 129 0.96 3.97 -7.49
C VAL A 129 2.48 4.11 -7.62
N GLY A 130 3.07 3.30 -8.49
CA GLY A 130 4.50 3.05 -8.59
C GLY A 130 4.92 1.84 -7.76
N VAL A 131 5.56 0.85 -8.39
CA VAL A 131 6.17 -0.33 -7.73
C VAL A 131 7.69 -0.33 -7.91
N GLY A 132 8.25 0.86 -8.17
CA GLY A 132 9.67 1.12 -8.27
C GLY A 132 10.38 1.17 -6.91
N GLY A 133 11.38 2.04 -6.77
CA GLY A 133 12.25 2.09 -5.58
C GLY A 133 11.51 2.36 -4.26
N ILE A 134 10.63 3.36 -4.24
CA ILE A 134 9.80 3.69 -3.06
C ILE A 134 8.65 2.68 -2.91
N GLY A 135 8.01 2.30 -4.02
CA GLY A 135 6.85 1.42 -4.00
C GLY A 135 7.16 0.02 -3.47
N ASN A 136 8.34 -0.52 -3.78
CA ASN A 136 8.80 -1.84 -3.34
C ASN A 136 8.67 -2.10 -1.82
N PRO A 137 9.30 -1.28 -0.95
CA PRO A 137 9.15 -1.43 0.49
C PRO A 137 7.72 -1.18 0.97
N VAL A 138 6.95 -0.30 0.32
CA VAL A 138 5.55 0.00 0.68
C VAL A 138 4.67 -1.23 0.46
N VAL A 139 4.65 -1.79 -0.76
CA VAL A 139 3.77 -2.91 -1.10
C VAL A 139 4.14 -4.16 -0.32
N THR A 140 5.43 -4.37 -0.07
CA THR A 140 5.94 -5.50 0.71
C THR A 140 5.47 -5.44 2.16
N GLN A 141 5.60 -4.28 2.82
CA GLN A 141 5.19 -4.12 4.21
C GLN A 141 3.67 -4.17 4.36
N LEU A 142 2.90 -3.47 3.54
CA LEU A 142 1.43 -3.50 3.63
C LEU A 142 0.88 -4.92 3.42
N THR A 143 1.47 -5.67 2.48
CA THR A 143 1.13 -7.08 2.26
C THR A 143 1.48 -7.93 3.48
N ALA A 144 2.69 -7.78 4.04
CA ALA A 144 3.11 -8.51 5.23
C ALA A 144 2.27 -8.18 6.48
N MET A 145 1.78 -6.94 6.59
CA MET A 145 0.91 -6.45 7.67
C MET A 145 -0.54 -6.93 7.56
N GLY A 146 -0.94 -7.52 6.43
CA GLY A 146 -2.27 -8.11 6.24
C GLY A 146 -3.33 -7.08 5.86
N VAL A 147 -2.99 -6.09 5.03
CA VAL A 147 -4.01 -5.23 4.40
C VAL A 147 -5.01 -6.08 3.61
N GLY A 148 -6.29 -5.70 3.58
CA GLY A 148 -7.33 -6.51 2.93
C GLY A 148 -7.14 -6.65 1.42
N LYS A 149 -7.05 -5.50 0.75
CA LYS A 149 -6.85 -5.42 -0.70
C LYS A 149 -5.78 -4.39 -1.03
N LEU A 150 -4.84 -4.78 -1.88
CA LEU A 150 -3.77 -3.93 -2.37
C LEU A 150 -3.82 -3.85 -3.90
N LYS A 151 -4.09 -2.66 -4.43
CA LYS A 151 -3.90 -2.38 -5.85
C LYS A 151 -2.52 -1.81 -6.07
N ILE A 152 -1.81 -2.37 -7.04
CA ILE A 152 -0.49 -1.92 -7.45
C ILE A 152 -0.55 -1.47 -8.92
N VAL A 153 -0.05 -0.27 -9.18
CA VAL A 153 -0.15 0.37 -10.49
C VAL A 153 1.23 0.78 -10.95
N ASP A 154 1.69 0.27 -12.08
CA ASP A 154 2.95 0.66 -12.70
C ASP A 154 2.91 0.28 -14.18
N ARG A 155 3.43 1.14 -15.06
CA ARG A 155 3.47 0.90 -16.50
C ARG A 155 4.76 0.23 -16.97
N ASP A 156 5.73 0.07 -16.08
CA ASP A 156 7.07 -0.32 -16.48
C ASP A 156 7.32 -1.81 -16.52
N ILE A 157 8.42 -2.13 -17.20
CA ILE A 157 9.11 -3.41 -17.12
C ILE A 157 10.33 -3.34 -16.20
N ILE A 158 10.81 -4.50 -15.80
CA ILE A 158 11.99 -4.65 -14.94
C ILE A 158 13.28 -4.54 -15.78
N GLU A 159 14.17 -3.65 -15.37
CA GLU A 159 15.47 -3.45 -15.99
C GLU A 159 16.62 -3.76 -15.03
N ILE A 160 17.80 -4.07 -15.57
CA ILE A 160 18.99 -4.38 -14.75
C ILE A 160 19.37 -3.22 -13.82
N SER A 161 19.17 -1.99 -14.28
CA SER A 161 19.38 -0.75 -13.53
C SER A 161 18.43 -0.61 -12.34
N ASN A 162 17.38 -1.43 -12.24
CA ASN A 162 16.40 -1.40 -11.14
C ASN A 162 16.83 -2.28 -9.96
N LEU A 163 17.59 -3.35 -10.22
CA LEU A 163 17.80 -4.43 -9.24
C LEU A 163 18.58 -4.00 -8.00
N HIS A 164 19.40 -2.94 -8.07
CA HIS A 164 20.13 -2.42 -6.92
C HIS A 164 19.24 -1.75 -5.85
N ARG A 165 17.95 -1.46 -6.16
CA ARG A 165 17.04 -0.75 -5.25
C ARG A 165 15.61 -1.29 -5.21
N GLN A 166 15.25 -2.24 -6.08
CA GLN A 166 13.89 -2.79 -6.19
C GLN A 166 13.90 -4.29 -5.87
N HIS A 167 14.01 -4.62 -4.59
CA HIS A 167 14.38 -5.96 -4.09
C HIS A 167 13.31 -7.03 -4.21
N LEU A 168 12.08 -6.69 -4.61
CA LEU A 168 11.13 -7.69 -5.09
C LEU A 168 11.71 -8.38 -6.32
N TYR A 169 12.39 -7.66 -7.22
CA TYR A 169 12.80 -8.20 -8.52
C TYR A 169 14.17 -8.88 -8.49
N THR A 170 14.36 -9.82 -9.40
CA THR A 170 15.61 -10.59 -9.58
C THR A 170 16.05 -10.56 -11.04
N GLU A 171 17.25 -11.06 -11.34
CA GLU A 171 17.75 -11.18 -12.72
C GLU A 171 16.84 -12.05 -13.62
N ASN A 172 16.11 -12.99 -13.03
CA ASN A 172 15.15 -13.84 -13.75
C ASN A 172 13.87 -13.12 -14.18
N ASP A 173 13.68 -11.86 -13.77
CA ASP A 173 12.50 -11.06 -14.11
C ASP A 173 12.77 -9.96 -15.12
N LEU A 174 13.99 -9.85 -15.63
CA LEU A 174 14.35 -8.82 -16.60
C LEU A 174 13.40 -8.85 -17.82
N GLY A 175 12.80 -7.69 -18.13
CA GLY A 175 11.82 -7.52 -19.19
C GLY A 175 10.39 -7.92 -18.86
N LYS A 176 10.11 -8.46 -17.67
CA LYS A 176 8.73 -8.69 -17.21
C LYS A 176 8.09 -7.40 -16.74
N VAL A 177 6.76 -7.33 -16.80
CA VAL A 177 5.97 -6.22 -16.27
C VAL A 177 6.12 -6.14 -14.74
N LYS A 178 6.44 -4.95 -14.22
CA LYS A 178 6.73 -4.73 -12.79
C LYS A 178 5.59 -5.16 -11.88
N VAL A 179 4.36 -4.77 -12.18
CA VAL A 179 3.18 -5.11 -11.35
C VAL A 179 2.87 -6.61 -11.39
N GLU A 180 3.11 -7.29 -12.52
CA GLU A 180 2.89 -8.73 -12.64
C GLU A 180 3.89 -9.50 -11.77
N ALA A 181 5.18 -9.22 -11.95
CA ALA A 181 6.25 -9.81 -11.17
C ALA A 181 6.12 -9.49 -9.67
N ALA A 182 5.65 -8.28 -9.31
CA ALA A 182 5.40 -7.91 -7.93
C ALA A 182 4.22 -8.70 -7.35
N LYS A 183 3.09 -8.81 -8.08
CA LYS A 183 1.92 -9.59 -7.64
C LYS A 183 2.30 -11.02 -7.29
N GLU A 184 3.02 -11.72 -8.17
CA GLU A 184 3.47 -13.10 -7.95
C GLU A 184 4.28 -13.27 -6.64
N ARG A 185 5.00 -12.22 -6.22
CA ARG A 185 5.84 -12.24 -5.01
C ARG A 185 5.04 -11.88 -3.77
N LEU A 186 4.20 -10.87 -3.86
CA LEU A 186 3.35 -10.42 -2.77
C LEU A 186 2.37 -11.54 -2.34
N GLU A 187 1.81 -12.27 -3.30
CA GLU A 187 0.94 -13.42 -3.03
C GLU A 187 1.68 -14.57 -2.30
N LYS A 188 2.99 -14.73 -2.54
CA LYS A 188 3.85 -15.68 -1.80
C LYS A 188 4.21 -15.18 -0.40
N ILE A 189 4.32 -13.87 -0.21
CA ILE A 189 4.56 -13.27 1.11
C ILE A 189 3.33 -13.46 1.99
N ASN A 190 2.14 -13.14 1.47
CA ASN A 190 0.91 -13.25 2.22
C ASN A 190 -0.31 -13.48 1.30
N SER A 191 -0.70 -14.75 1.16
CA SER A 191 -1.84 -15.17 0.35
C SER A 191 -3.21 -14.76 0.89
N SER A 192 -3.27 -14.17 2.10
CA SER A 192 -4.53 -13.64 2.66
C SER A 192 -4.89 -12.25 2.14
N VAL A 193 -3.97 -11.57 1.45
CA VAL A 193 -4.16 -10.23 0.87
C VAL A 193 -4.60 -10.35 -0.58
N GLU A 194 -5.67 -9.66 -0.97
CA GLU A 194 -6.08 -9.58 -2.37
C GLU A 194 -5.18 -8.60 -3.13
N ILE A 195 -4.38 -9.10 -4.08
CA ILE A 195 -3.48 -8.26 -4.90
C ILE A 195 -4.09 -8.02 -6.28
N GLU A 196 -4.38 -6.75 -6.60
CA GLU A 196 -4.82 -6.30 -7.92
C GLU A 196 -3.66 -5.60 -8.64
N ALA A 197 -3.18 -6.18 -9.75
CA ALA A 197 -2.11 -5.59 -10.56
C ALA A 197 -2.68 -4.88 -11.79
N LEU A 198 -2.33 -3.61 -11.97
CA LEU A 198 -2.75 -2.80 -13.11
C LEU A 198 -1.54 -2.23 -13.86
N PRO A 199 -1.21 -2.74 -15.07
CA PRO A 199 -0.04 -2.31 -15.82
C PRO A 199 -0.32 -1.02 -16.61
N ASN A 200 -0.51 0.13 -15.95
CA ASN A 200 -0.99 1.35 -16.60
C ASN A 200 -0.30 2.62 -16.09
N SER A 201 -0.29 3.65 -16.94
CA SER A 201 0.21 4.99 -16.62
C SER A 201 -0.82 5.78 -15.82
N VAL A 202 -0.34 6.59 -14.89
CA VAL A 202 -1.16 7.58 -14.19
C VAL A 202 -1.04 8.91 -14.91
N THR A 203 -2.16 9.32 -15.48
CA THR A 203 -2.30 10.57 -16.22
C THR A 203 -3.53 11.31 -15.70
N LYS A 204 -3.72 12.57 -16.10
CA LYS A 204 -4.93 13.34 -15.75
C LYS A 204 -6.24 12.65 -16.16
N TYR A 205 -6.21 11.75 -17.14
CA TYR A 205 -7.39 11.03 -17.63
C TYR A 205 -7.60 9.69 -16.92
N THR A 206 -6.52 9.01 -16.53
CA THR A 206 -6.60 7.66 -15.95
C THR A 206 -6.65 7.68 -14.43
N ALA A 207 -6.05 8.67 -13.77
CA ALA A 207 -5.88 8.72 -12.31
C ALA A 207 -7.18 8.50 -11.52
N GLU A 208 -8.27 9.17 -11.90
CA GLU A 208 -9.56 9.04 -11.21
C GLU A 208 -10.10 7.60 -11.29
N SER A 209 -10.04 6.98 -12.47
CA SER A 209 -10.49 5.60 -12.66
C SER A 209 -9.65 4.58 -11.91
N ILE A 210 -8.35 4.85 -11.76
CA ILE A 210 -7.38 3.97 -11.11
C ILE A 210 -7.67 3.83 -9.62
N ILE A 211 -7.89 4.97 -8.94
CA ILE A 211 -7.97 5.03 -7.48
C ILE A 211 -9.41 4.90 -6.93
N ARG A 212 -10.43 4.94 -7.80
CA ARG A 212 -11.83 4.90 -7.37
C ARG A 212 -12.13 3.64 -6.55
N GLY A 213 -12.78 3.82 -5.40
CA GLY A 213 -13.21 2.73 -4.52
C GLY A 213 -12.14 2.21 -3.56
N TYR A 214 -11.00 2.91 -3.44
CA TYR A 214 -9.96 2.66 -2.45
C TYR A 214 -10.06 3.64 -1.29
N ASP A 215 -9.61 3.21 -0.11
CA ASP A 215 -9.70 4.00 1.12
C ASP A 215 -8.52 4.98 1.23
N ILE A 216 -7.35 4.61 0.71
CA ILE A 216 -6.11 5.39 0.78
C ILE A 216 -5.29 5.16 -0.49
N VAL A 217 -4.60 6.20 -0.94
CA VAL A 217 -3.62 6.15 -2.02
C VAL A 217 -2.22 6.43 -1.50
N VAL A 218 -1.24 5.64 -1.92
CA VAL A 218 0.18 5.87 -1.67
C VAL A 218 0.87 6.22 -2.98
N ASP A 219 1.49 7.39 -3.02
CA ASP A 219 2.22 7.89 -4.18
C ASP A 219 3.71 7.54 -4.06
N ALA A 220 4.14 6.64 -4.93
CA ALA A 220 5.51 6.21 -5.10
C ALA A 220 5.99 6.45 -6.55
N LEU A 221 5.42 7.45 -7.22
CA LEU A 221 5.76 7.86 -8.58
C LEU A 221 7.07 8.66 -8.62
N ASP A 222 7.69 8.70 -9.79
CA ASP A 222 8.91 9.44 -10.08
C ASP A 222 8.73 10.58 -11.11
N SER A 223 7.49 10.82 -11.57
CA SER A 223 7.14 11.95 -12.45
C SER A 223 6.25 12.96 -11.74
N ILE A 224 6.54 14.24 -11.94
CA ILE A 224 5.79 15.38 -11.39
C ILE A 224 4.37 15.43 -11.97
N ASP A 225 4.22 15.25 -13.28
CA ASP A 225 2.91 15.30 -13.95
C ASP A 225 1.97 14.19 -13.44
N ALA A 226 2.50 12.97 -13.31
CA ALA A 226 1.75 11.85 -12.78
C ALA A 226 1.34 12.08 -11.31
N ARG A 227 2.22 12.68 -10.49
CA ARG A 227 1.93 13.03 -9.09
C ARG A 227 0.83 14.08 -8.98
N TYR A 228 0.84 15.10 -9.84
CA TYR A 228 -0.23 16.09 -9.85
C TYR A 228 -1.56 15.49 -10.32
N ALA A 229 -1.56 14.68 -11.37
CA ALA A 229 -2.76 13.95 -11.79
C ALA A 229 -3.34 13.09 -10.65
N LEU A 230 -2.48 12.39 -9.91
CA LEU A 230 -2.89 11.57 -8.76
C LEU A 230 -3.44 12.43 -7.60
N ASN A 231 -2.77 13.53 -7.28
CA ASN A 231 -3.21 14.51 -6.28
C ASN A 231 -4.59 15.07 -6.63
N ASP A 232 -4.79 15.50 -7.87
CA ASP A 232 -6.03 16.12 -8.32
C ASP A 232 -7.19 15.09 -8.28
N ALA A 233 -6.94 13.84 -8.68
CA ALA A 233 -7.89 12.74 -8.55
C ALA A 233 -8.25 12.42 -7.09
N CYS A 234 -7.25 12.39 -6.19
CA CYS A 234 -7.46 12.14 -4.76
C CYS A 234 -8.32 13.24 -4.12
N ILE A 235 -8.08 14.50 -4.48
CA ILE A 235 -8.90 15.63 -4.02
C ILE A 235 -10.33 15.51 -4.55
N LYS A 236 -10.51 15.21 -5.85
CA LYS A 236 -11.83 15.05 -6.47
C LYS A 236 -12.65 13.93 -5.82
N LEU A 237 -12.02 12.80 -5.53
CA LEU A 237 -12.67 11.63 -4.92
C LEU A 237 -12.68 11.64 -3.39
N ASN A 238 -12.08 12.66 -2.76
CA ASN A 238 -11.93 12.78 -1.31
C ASN A 238 -11.23 11.55 -0.67
N ILE A 239 -10.18 11.07 -1.32
CA ILE A 239 -9.34 9.94 -0.87
C ILE A 239 -8.01 10.48 -0.31
N PRO A 240 -7.61 10.12 0.93
CA PRO A 240 -6.29 10.45 1.47
C PRO A 240 -5.15 10.00 0.57
N LEU A 241 -4.15 10.86 0.41
CA LEU A 241 -2.94 10.62 -0.39
C LEU A 241 -1.70 10.76 0.50
N ILE A 242 -0.80 9.77 0.43
CA ILE A 242 0.48 9.83 1.11
C ILE A 242 1.58 9.96 0.08
N TYR A 243 2.11 11.17 -0.04
CA TYR A 243 3.16 11.54 -0.97
C TYR A 243 4.54 11.13 -0.43
N ALA A 244 5.40 10.60 -1.30
CA ALA A 244 6.83 10.59 -1.07
C ALA A 244 7.63 10.87 -2.35
N GLY A 245 8.81 11.46 -2.16
CA GLY A 245 9.82 11.62 -3.21
C GLY A 245 11.21 11.39 -2.66
N ALA A 246 12.14 10.94 -3.50
CA ALA A 246 13.54 10.75 -3.14
C ALA A 246 14.46 11.05 -4.32
N LEU A 247 15.59 11.68 -4.05
CA LEU A 247 16.61 12.03 -5.04
C LEU A 247 17.98 12.10 -4.35
N GLY A 248 19.00 11.46 -4.92
CA GLY A 248 20.33 11.37 -4.30
C GLY A 248 20.25 10.76 -2.90
N MET A 249 20.61 11.55 -1.90
CA MET A 249 20.61 11.19 -0.47
C MET A 249 19.37 11.69 0.29
N LEU A 250 18.46 12.37 -0.41
CA LEU A 250 17.39 13.18 0.16
C LEU A 250 16.03 12.53 -0.10
N GLY A 251 15.13 12.66 0.87
CA GLY A 251 13.77 12.14 0.82
C GLY A 251 12.77 13.13 1.37
N SER A 252 11.53 13.04 0.93
CA SER A 252 10.43 13.83 1.45
C SER A 252 9.16 13.00 1.56
N VAL A 253 8.35 13.25 2.61
CA VAL A 253 7.08 12.58 2.84
C VAL A 253 6.04 13.57 3.37
N CYS A 254 4.80 13.48 2.90
CA CYS A 254 3.69 14.28 3.38
C CYS A 254 2.37 13.50 3.33
N THR A 255 1.48 13.75 4.28
CA THR A 255 0.13 13.17 4.29
C THR A 255 -0.90 14.23 3.93
N ILE A 256 -1.59 14.02 2.81
CA ILE A 256 -2.62 14.90 2.26
C ILE A 256 -3.99 14.32 2.61
N ILE A 257 -4.75 15.04 3.43
CA ILE A 257 -6.16 14.77 3.68
C ILE A 257 -6.97 15.78 2.86
N PRO A 258 -7.68 15.34 1.80
CA PRO A 258 -8.46 16.22 0.93
C PRO A 258 -9.35 17.19 1.69
N ASN A 259 -9.40 18.43 1.21
CA ASN A 259 -10.19 19.53 1.78
C ASN A 259 -9.84 19.94 3.23
N LYS A 260 -8.86 19.27 3.88
CA LYS A 260 -8.43 19.56 5.26
C LYS A 260 -6.99 20.09 5.34
N THR A 261 -6.07 19.53 4.56
CA THR A 261 -4.64 19.88 4.61
C THR A 261 -4.17 20.58 3.34
N ALA A 262 -2.93 21.06 3.35
CA ALA A 262 -2.20 21.38 2.12
C ALA A 262 -2.20 20.16 1.19
N CYS A 263 -2.43 20.38 -0.10
CA CYS A 263 -2.25 19.36 -1.14
C CYS A 263 -0.89 19.54 -1.82
N LEU A 264 -0.54 18.66 -2.77
CA LEU A 264 0.76 18.73 -3.42
C LEU A 264 0.99 20.07 -4.13
N ARG A 265 -0.03 20.60 -4.83
CA ARG A 265 0.04 21.94 -5.47
C ARG A 265 0.09 23.10 -4.48
N CYS A 266 -0.33 22.92 -3.23
CA CYS A 266 -0.12 23.95 -2.20
C CYS A 266 1.34 24.03 -1.78
N ILE A 267 2.04 22.89 -1.76
CA ILE A 267 3.44 22.80 -1.34
C ILE A 267 4.36 23.17 -2.51
N PHE A 268 3.99 22.71 -3.70
CA PHE A 268 4.75 22.79 -4.94
C PHE A 268 3.81 23.30 -6.03
N PRO A 269 3.63 24.62 -6.21
CA PRO A 269 2.58 25.16 -7.08
C PRO A 269 2.91 25.14 -8.58
N ALA A 270 4.19 25.21 -8.95
CA ALA A 270 4.63 25.41 -10.33
C ALA A 270 5.87 24.57 -10.67
N LEU A 271 5.99 23.36 -10.13
CA LEU A 271 7.06 22.44 -10.51
C LEU A 271 6.76 21.87 -11.90
N ALA A 272 7.63 22.10 -12.88
CA ALA A 272 7.60 21.40 -14.15
C ALA A 272 8.54 20.19 -14.12
N GLU A 273 8.27 19.20 -14.97
CA GLU A 273 9.13 18.01 -15.10
C GLU A 273 10.56 18.42 -15.51
N ASP A 274 10.70 19.39 -16.41
CA ASP A 274 11.99 19.90 -16.90
C ASP A 274 12.81 20.66 -15.83
N ASP A 275 12.19 21.09 -14.73
CA ASP A 275 12.86 21.81 -13.65
C ASP A 275 13.53 20.88 -12.63
N MET A 276 13.23 19.57 -12.70
CA MET A 276 13.67 18.60 -11.70
C MET A 276 14.79 17.68 -12.21
N PRO A 277 15.89 17.54 -11.45
CA PRO A 277 16.84 16.49 -11.74
C PRO A 277 16.18 15.11 -11.58
N THR A 278 16.58 14.16 -12.41
CA THR A 278 16.02 12.81 -12.40
C THR A 278 16.91 11.85 -11.62
N CYS A 279 16.35 10.71 -11.21
CA CYS A 279 17.15 9.64 -10.60
C CYS A 279 18.22 9.07 -11.56
N SER A 280 18.06 9.22 -12.88
CA SER A 280 19.07 8.78 -13.85
C SER A 280 20.21 9.79 -13.99
N THR A 281 19.99 11.06 -13.66
CA THR A 281 21.04 12.10 -13.69
C THR A 281 21.75 12.24 -12.34
N GLU A 282 21.01 12.29 -11.23
CA GLU A 282 21.58 12.50 -9.88
C GLU A 282 21.86 11.19 -9.12
N GLY A 283 21.27 10.09 -9.56
CA GLY A 283 21.25 8.84 -8.78
C GLY A 283 20.29 8.90 -7.59
N VAL A 284 20.17 7.77 -6.89
CA VAL A 284 19.38 7.68 -5.66
C VAL A 284 19.93 6.57 -4.77
N HIS A 285 20.10 6.86 -3.48
CA HIS A 285 20.61 5.89 -2.52
C HIS A 285 19.52 4.87 -2.14
N PRO A 286 19.76 3.55 -2.20
CA PRO A 286 18.73 2.55 -1.89
C PRO A 286 18.06 2.73 -0.51
N SER A 287 18.85 3.09 0.51
CA SER A 287 18.31 3.28 1.86
C SER A 287 17.29 4.43 1.98
N ILE A 288 17.42 5.52 1.21
CA ILE A 288 16.49 6.64 1.34
C ILE A 288 15.09 6.22 0.89
N LEU A 289 15.01 5.35 -0.11
CA LEU A 289 13.76 4.79 -0.64
C LEU A 289 13.02 3.95 0.41
N TYR A 290 13.77 3.18 1.20
CA TYR A 290 13.21 2.37 2.30
C TYR A 290 12.78 3.23 3.47
N LEU A 291 13.52 4.29 3.80
CA LEU A 291 13.12 5.23 4.86
C LEU A 291 11.82 5.93 4.50
N VAL A 292 11.74 6.57 3.33
CA VAL A 292 10.51 7.27 2.93
C VAL A 292 9.34 6.31 2.73
N GLY A 293 9.58 5.13 2.13
CA GLY A 293 8.55 4.11 1.97
C GLY A 293 8.04 3.54 3.31
N GLY A 294 8.92 3.32 4.29
CA GLY A 294 8.51 2.92 5.63
C GLY A 294 7.69 3.99 6.36
N ILE A 295 8.04 5.27 6.18
CA ILE A 295 7.25 6.38 6.71
C ILE A 295 5.88 6.43 6.03
N GLN A 296 5.78 6.21 4.71
CA GLN A 296 4.49 6.13 4.02
C GLN A 296 3.61 5.02 4.59
N VAL A 297 4.17 3.84 4.83
CA VAL A 297 3.45 2.71 5.45
C VAL A 297 2.94 3.10 6.84
N SER A 298 3.77 3.75 7.66
CA SER A 298 3.35 4.21 8.99
C SER A 298 2.18 5.18 8.93
N GLU A 299 2.20 6.14 8.00
CA GLU A 299 1.10 7.11 7.84
C GLU A 299 -0.17 6.43 7.28
N ALA A 300 -0.02 5.47 6.35
CA ALA A 300 -1.15 4.70 5.81
C ALA A 300 -1.85 3.92 6.91
N VAL A 301 -1.07 3.21 7.74
CA VAL A 301 -1.59 2.41 8.85
C VAL A 301 -2.33 3.30 9.84
N LYS A 302 -1.80 4.47 10.22
CA LYS A 302 -2.52 5.40 11.11
C LYS A 302 -3.89 5.79 10.54
N ILE A 303 -3.97 6.13 9.25
CA ILE A 303 -5.25 6.48 8.61
C ILE A 303 -6.20 5.28 8.65
N ILE A 304 -5.74 4.07 8.32
CA ILE A 304 -6.55 2.84 8.37
C ILE A 304 -7.10 2.60 9.79
N LEU A 305 -6.27 2.85 10.80
CA LEU A 305 -6.64 2.71 12.20
C LEU A 305 -7.59 3.81 12.69
N GLY A 306 -7.84 4.85 11.89
CA GLY A 306 -8.66 6.01 12.26
C GLY A 306 -7.93 6.99 13.16
N GLU A 307 -6.60 6.93 13.18
CA GLU A 307 -5.74 7.86 13.89
C GLU A 307 -5.41 9.09 13.04
N LYS A 308 -5.03 10.17 13.72
CA LYS A 308 -4.57 11.39 13.04
C LYS A 308 -3.17 11.16 12.47
N PRO A 309 -2.94 11.41 11.16
CA PRO A 309 -1.61 11.31 10.57
C PRO A 309 -0.61 12.24 11.22
N THR A 310 0.66 11.83 11.33
CA THR A 310 1.70 12.68 11.91
C THR A 310 2.12 13.81 10.97
N LEU A 311 2.04 13.56 9.66
CA LEU A 311 2.47 14.44 8.59
C LEU A 311 1.32 15.25 7.95
N GLU A 312 0.15 15.34 8.61
CA GLU A 312 -0.85 16.32 8.18
C GLU A 312 -0.28 17.74 8.31
N ASN A 313 -0.36 18.55 7.24
CA ASN A 313 0.21 19.90 7.16
C ASN A 313 1.71 19.99 7.49
N LYS A 314 2.45 18.89 7.26
CA LYS A 314 3.91 18.87 7.42
C LYS A 314 4.56 18.14 6.26
N LEU A 315 5.59 18.74 5.68
CA LEU A 315 6.52 18.06 4.80
C LEU A 315 7.67 17.57 5.67
N MET A 316 7.79 16.25 5.83
CA MET A 316 8.98 15.66 6.43
C MET A 316 10.08 15.63 5.38
N TYR A 317 11.26 16.11 5.75
CA TYR A 317 12.47 16.05 4.96
C TYR A 317 13.45 15.10 5.64
N VAL A 318 14.05 14.20 4.87
CA VAL A 318 14.97 13.16 5.33
C VAL A 318 16.28 13.33 4.58
N ASP A 319 17.38 13.50 5.31
CA ASP A 319 18.72 13.58 4.71
C ASP A 319 19.59 12.45 5.28
N LEU A 320 20.16 11.64 4.40
CA LEU A 320 21.04 10.53 4.78
C LEU A 320 22.47 10.97 5.12
N ASN A 321 22.91 12.15 4.69
CA ASN A 321 24.27 12.61 4.96
C ASN A 321 24.47 12.93 6.45
N ASP A 322 23.45 13.50 7.08
CA ASP A 322 23.43 13.87 8.50
C ASP A 322 22.49 12.98 9.35
N LEU A 323 21.73 12.08 8.70
CA LEU A 323 20.68 11.26 9.30
C LEU A 323 19.60 12.11 10.00
N SER A 324 19.26 13.25 9.42
CA SER A 324 18.25 14.16 9.95
C SER A 324 16.83 13.85 9.45
N LEU A 325 15.85 14.20 10.30
CA LEU A 325 14.42 14.09 10.04
C LEU A 325 13.75 15.40 10.45
N GLU A 326 13.66 16.33 9.50
CA GLU A 326 13.09 17.65 9.74
C GLU A 326 11.61 17.70 9.33
N LYS A 327 10.81 18.52 10.02
CA LYS A 327 9.39 18.70 9.72
C LYS A 327 9.13 20.16 9.40
N ILE A 328 8.85 20.45 8.15
CA ILE A 328 8.51 21.79 7.66
C ILE A 328 6.99 21.92 7.67
N SER A 329 6.47 22.98 8.29
CA SER A 329 5.03 23.25 8.30
C SER A 329 4.56 23.74 6.94
N VAL A 330 3.46 23.18 6.44
CA VAL A 330 2.85 23.57 5.16
C VAL A 330 1.37 23.85 5.34
N PHE A 331 0.81 24.75 4.53
CA PHE A 331 -0.55 25.23 4.70
C PHE A 331 -1.33 25.17 3.39
N ARG A 332 -2.61 24.81 3.50
CA ARG A 332 -3.55 24.86 2.37
C ARG A 332 -3.64 26.30 1.86
N GLN A 333 -3.55 26.46 0.55
CA GLN A 333 -3.70 27.75 -0.13
C GLN A 333 -5.14 27.92 -0.61
N GLU A 334 -5.73 29.08 -0.34
CA GLU A 334 -7.12 29.39 -0.73
C GLU A 334 -7.30 29.37 -2.25
N GLU A 335 -6.34 29.92 -3.00
CA GLU A 335 -6.37 29.98 -4.46
C GLU A 335 -5.72 28.78 -5.17
N CYS A 336 -5.51 27.66 -4.46
CA CYS A 336 -4.87 26.47 -5.04
C CYS A 336 -5.65 25.93 -6.25
N PRO A 337 -5.00 25.64 -7.39
CA PRO A 337 -5.67 25.13 -8.59
C PRO A 337 -6.16 23.67 -8.48
N SER A 338 -5.82 22.95 -7.41
CA SER A 338 -6.37 21.61 -7.14
C SER A 338 -7.45 21.61 -6.07
N CYS A 339 -7.18 22.22 -4.92
CA CYS A 339 -8.03 22.11 -3.73
C CYS A 339 -8.63 23.43 -3.26
N GLY A 340 -8.35 24.53 -3.95
CA GLY A 340 -8.79 25.88 -3.59
C GLY A 340 -9.96 26.38 -4.45
N THR A 341 -10.20 27.70 -4.42
CA THR A 341 -11.26 28.38 -5.17
C THR A 341 -11.00 28.45 -6.67
N LYS A 342 -9.74 28.38 -7.11
CA LYS A 342 -9.32 28.35 -8.52
C LYS A 342 -9.20 26.93 -9.08
N ARG A 343 -9.90 25.96 -8.49
CA ARG A 343 -9.83 24.56 -8.90
C ARG A 343 -10.18 24.40 -10.38
N ILE A 344 -9.33 23.70 -11.13
CA ILE A 344 -9.55 23.38 -12.53
C ILE A 344 -10.12 21.96 -12.60
N ASP A 345 -11.34 21.81 -13.12
CA ASP A 345 -11.91 20.47 -13.34
C ASP A 345 -11.48 19.93 -14.72
N ILE A 346 -10.85 18.74 -14.69
CA ILE A 346 -10.25 18.09 -15.86
C ILE A 346 -11.30 17.74 -16.94
N ASP A 347 -12.57 17.61 -16.55
CA ASP A 347 -13.69 17.28 -17.45
C ASP A 347 -13.93 18.35 -18.54
N GLU A 348 -13.30 19.53 -18.42
CA GLU A 348 -13.37 20.63 -19.40
C GLU A 348 -12.24 20.61 -20.44
N LEU A 349 -11.31 19.65 -20.38
CA LEU A 349 -10.17 19.57 -21.31
C LEU A 349 -10.47 18.67 -22.51
N GLU A 350 -10.01 19.08 -23.71
CA GLU A 350 -10.04 18.22 -24.89
C GLU A 350 -9.30 16.90 -24.61
N THR A 351 -10.04 15.78 -24.67
CA THR A 351 -9.49 14.46 -24.41
C THR A 351 -8.87 13.89 -25.69
N LYS A 352 -7.53 13.80 -25.72
CA LYS A 352 -6.84 13.02 -26.75
C LYS A 352 -7.08 11.52 -26.52
N GLN A 353 -7.34 10.75 -27.59
CA GLN A 353 -7.52 9.31 -27.46
C GLN A 353 -6.28 8.58 -26.92
N LEU A 354 -5.10 8.98 -27.42
CA LEU A 354 -3.79 8.47 -26.99
C LEU A 354 -2.94 9.61 -26.42
N ILE A 355 -2.23 9.32 -25.35
CA ILE A 355 -1.30 10.22 -24.66
C ILE A 355 0.10 9.67 -24.90
N ILE A 356 1.01 10.55 -25.33
CA ILE A 356 2.41 10.20 -25.57
C ILE A 356 3.26 11.04 -24.64
N GLU A 357 4.18 10.39 -23.93
CA GLU A 357 5.11 11.04 -23.02
C GLU A 357 6.52 10.49 -23.30
N GLU A 358 7.51 11.37 -23.35
CA GLU A 358 8.91 10.96 -23.39
C GLU A 358 9.40 10.70 -21.96
N LEU A 359 10.06 9.56 -21.75
CA LEU A 359 10.71 9.22 -20.50
C LEU A 359 12.20 9.53 -20.58
N CYS A 360 12.75 10.10 -19.52
CA CYS A 360 14.16 10.43 -19.45
C CYS A 360 15.05 9.17 -19.53
N GLY A 361 15.87 9.10 -20.58
CA GLY A 361 17.09 8.29 -20.71
C GLY A 361 17.05 6.87 -20.14
N ARG A 362 16.53 5.91 -20.91
CA ARG A 362 16.72 4.47 -20.67
C ARG A 362 17.76 3.88 -21.62
N ASP A 363 18.20 2.67 -21.33
CA ASP A 363 19.03 1.84 -22.22
C ASP A 363 20.22 2.57 -22.90
N ARG A 364 21.16 3.07 -22.08
CA ARG A 364 22.39 3.75 -22.55
C ARG A 364 22.14 5.04 -23.36
N GLY A 365 21.07 5.77 -23.04
CA GLY A 365 20.77 7.09 -23.63
C GLY A 365 19.82 7.05 -24.82
N LYS A 366 19.14 5.92 -25.06
CA LYS A 366 18.06 5.86 -26.05
C LYS A 366 16.84 6.62 -25.54
N ARG A 367 16.19 7.35 -26.46
CA ARG A 367 14.89 7.98 -26.20
C ARG A 367 13.84 6.90 -25.97
N THR A 368 12.97 7.13 -25.01
CA THR A 368 11.92 6.19 -24.62
C THR A 368 10.60 6.92 -24.58
N TYR A 369 9.55 6.33 -25.14
CA TYR A 369 8.22 6.92 -25.14
C TYR A 369 7.21 5.96 -24.55
N THR A 370 6.23 6.51 -23.84
CA THR A 370 5.04 5.78 -23.42
C THR A 370 3.86 6.22 -24.25
N VAL A 371 3.09 5.26 -24.75
CA VAL A 371 1.80 5.49 -25.42
C VAL A 371 0.72 4.93 -24.52
N THR A 372 -0.20 5.77 -24.05
CA THR A 372 -1.24 5.39 -23.09
C THR A 372 -2.63 5.77 -23.63
N PRO A 373 -3.58 4.83 -23.68
CA PRO A 373 -5.00 5.17 -23.91
C PRO A 373 -5.55 6.07 -22.80
N SER A 374 -6.31 7.09 -23.18
CA SER A 374 -6.99 8.00 -22.23
C SER A 374 -8.06 7.31 -21.38
N HIS A 375 -8.59 6.18 -21.85
CA HIS A 375 -9.58 5.38 -21.15
C HIS A 375 -9.09 3.95 -20.96
N ILE A 376 -9.33 3.42 -19.75
CA ILE A 376 -9.08 2.02 -19.41
C ILE A 376 -10.31 1.22 -19.83
N SER A 377 -10.48 0.95 -21.13
CA SER A 377 -11.74 0.40 -21.66
C SER A 377 -11.69 -1.02 -22.22
N SER A 378 -10.51 -1.63 -22.39
CA SER A 378 -10.41 -3.01 -22.88
C SER A 378 -9.02 -3.60 -22.67
N SER A 379 -8.95 -4.89 -22.34
CA SER A 379 -7.68 -5.62 -22.34
C SER A 379 -7.15 -5.73 -23.76
N LEU A 380 -5.99 -5.14 -24.06
CA LEU A 380 -5.31 -5.31 -25.34
C LEU A 380 -5.09 -6.80 -25.61
N ASN A 381 -5.46 -7.26 -26.81
CA ASN A 381 -5.28 -8.65 -27.20
C ASN A 381 -3.79 -8.94 -27.46
N LEU A 382 -3.08 -9.35 -26.41
CA LEU A 382 -1.64 -9.65 -26.46
C LEU A 382 -1.31 -10.80 -27.43
N ILE A 383 -2.24 -11.72 -27.67
CA ILE A 383 -2.08 -12.79 -28.69
C ILE A 383 -2.09 -12.19 -30.11
N GLY A 384 -2.91 -11.16 -30.33
CA GLY A 384 -2.91 -10.40 -31.58
C GLY A 384 -1.58 -9.65 -31.79
N ILE A 385 -1.08 -9.01 -30.73
CA ILE A 385 0.22 -8.31 -30.76
C ILE A 385 1.35 -9.29 -31.08
N GLU A 386 1.34 -10.48 -30.46
CA GLU A 386 2.32 -11.54 -30.71
C GLU A 386 2.37 -11.94 -32.19
N LYS A 387 1.22 -12.20 -32.81
CA LYS A 387 1.13 -12.52 -34.25
C LYS A 387 1.61 -11.37 -35.13
N ASN A 388 1.29 -10.13 -34.76
CA ASN A 388 1.74 -8.95 -35.48
C ASN A 388 3.26 -8.78 -35.36
N ALA A 389 3.86 -9.09 -34.20
CA ALA A 389 5.29 -9.08 -34.00
C ALA A 389 6.01 -10.08 -34.90
N GLU A 390 5.52 -11.32 -35.00
CA GLU A 390 6.07 -12.33 -35.90
C GLU A 390 6.00 -11.87 -37.37
N ARG A 391 4.84 -11.34 -37.80
CA ARG A 391 4.63 -10.81 -39.16
C ARG A 391 5.57 -9.65 -39.49
N LEU A 392 5.83 -8.78 -38.51
CA LEU A 392 6.69 -7.61 -38.66
C LEU A 392 8.18 -7.92 -38.43
N GLY A 393 8.54 -9.19 -38.17
CA GLY A 393 9.93 -9.62 -37.99
C GLY A 393 10.53 -9.24 -36.64
N TYR A 394 9.72 -9.12 -35.59
CA TYR A 394 10.16 -8.91 -34.20
C TYR A 394 10.26 -10.23 -33.45
N THR A 395 11.18 -10.31 -32.49
CA THR A 395 11.35 -11.45 -31.60
C THR A 395 10.72 -11.17 -30.24
N ILE A 396 10.01 -12.15 -29.68
CA ILE A 396 9.43 -12.07 -28.33
C ILE A 396 10.55 -12.29 -27.31
N LYS A 397 10.76 -11.31 -26.44
CA LYS A 397 11.74 -11.37 -25.36
C LYS A 397 11.13 -11.92 -24.08
N THR A 398 9.97 -11.40 -23.70
CA THR A 398 9.24 -11.82 -22.50
C THR A 398 7.74 -11.83 -22.79
N LYS A 399 7.04 -12.78 -22.17
CA LYS A 399 5.60 -12.93 -22.28
C LYS A 399 5.03 -13.24 -20.91
N GLY A 400 4.06 -12.43 -20.48
CA GLY A 400 3.28 -12.60 -19.25
C GLY A 400 1.79 -12.45 -19.53
N GLU A 401 0.99 -12.55 -18.48
CA GLU A 401 -0.45 -12.32 -18.52
C GLU A 401 -0.79 -10.83 -18.69
N LEU A 402 0.04 -9.95 -18.13
CA LEU A 402 -0.21 -8.51 -18.11
C LEU A 402 0.62 -7.73 -19.13
N GLY A 403 1.54 -8.38 -19.84
CA GLY A 403 2.26 -7.74 -20.94
C GLY A 403 3.18 -8.64 -21.73
N LEU A 404 3.71 -8.09 -22.81
CA LEU A 404 4.58 -8.73 -23.78
C LEU A 404 5.69 -7.76 -24.16
N THR A 405 6.95 -8.18 -24.08
CA THR A 405 8.08 -7.38 -24.62
C THR A 405 8.60 -8.03 -25.89
N ILE A 406 8.71 -7.23 -26.95
CA ILE A 406 9.26 -7.61 -28.25
C ILE A 406 10.46 -6.75 -28.60
N MET A 407 11.38 -7.30 -29.40
CA MET A 407 12.57 -6.60 -29.86
C MET A 407 12.72 -6.71 -31.38
N SER A 408 13.16 -5.62 -32.01
CA SER A 408 13.48 -5.63 -33.44
C SER A 408 14.73 -6.48 -33.69
N ASN A 409 14.73 -7.25 -34.78
CA ASN A 409 15.89 -8.02 -35.22
C ASN A 409 16.95 -7.17 -35.96
N ASN A 410 16.69 -5.88 -36.14
CA ASN A 410 17.53 -4.94 -36.90
C ASN A 410 18.55 -4.23 -35.98
N SER A 411 19.55 -3.57 -36.58
CA SER A 411 20.61 -2.83 -35.89
C SER A 411 20.13 -1.74 -34.93
N ASP A 412 18.89 -1.27 -35.10
CA ASP A 412 18.31 -0.16 -34.31
C ASP A 412 17.94 -0.58 -32.89
N ASN A 413 17.92 -1.89 -32.57
CA ASN A 413 17.66 -2.44 -31.22
C ASN A 413 16.44 -1.79 -30.55
N LEU A 414 15.33 -1.69 -31.28
CA LEU A 414 14.07 -1.19 -30.78
C LEU A 414 13.44 -2.22 -29.84
N SER A 415 13.00 -1.79 -28.67
CA SER A 415 12.31 -2.65 -27.69
C SER A 415 10.94 -2.06 -27.40
N ILE A 416 9.90 -2.88 -27.52
CA ILE A 416 8.51 -2.46 -27.26
C ILE A 416 7.92 -3.38 -26.22
N SER A 417 7.39 -2.81 -25.15
CA SER A 417 6.67 -3.53 -24.11
C SER A 417 5.21 -3.11 -24.14
N PHE A 418 4.34 -4.00 -24.59
CA PHE A 418 2.88 -3.82 -24.58
C PHE A 418 2.29 -4.33 -23.27
N MET A 419 1.35 -3.58 -22.73
CA MET A 419 0.61 -3.91 -21.53
C MET A 419 -0.81 -4.33 -21.90
N SER A 420 -1.40 -5.22 -21.10
CA SER A 420 -2.81 -5.61 -21.27
C SER A 420 -3.75 -4.42 -21.09
N SER A 421 -3.34 -3.32 -20.45
CA SER A 421 -4.10 -2.07 -20.36
C SER A 421 -4.21 -1.29 -21.68
N GLY A 422 -3.47 -1.70 -22.71
CA GLY A 422 -3.29 -0.94 -23.95
C GLY A 422 -2.13 0.06 -23.89
N ALA A 423 -1.54 0.30 -22.72
CA ALA A 423 -0.32 1.10 -22.62
C ALA A 423 0.86 0.37 -23.28
N ALA A 424 1.83 1.13 -23.81
CA ALA A 424 3.07 0.58 -24.33
C ALA A 424 4.27 1.47 -24.00
N THR A 425 5.42 0.85 -23.78
CA THR A 425 6.72 1.53 -23.64
C THR A 425 7.59 1.18 -24.83
N ILE A 426 8.08 2.19 -25.55
CA ILE A 426 8.85 2.06 -26.80
C ILE A 426 10.22 2.69 -26.58
N VAL A 427 11.26 1.85 -26.55
CA VAL A 427 12.66 2.25 -26.39
C VAL A 427 13.35 2.26 -27.76
N GLY A 428 13.98 3.38 -28.11
CA GLY A 428 14.76 3.53 -29.34
C GLY A 428 14.06 4.26 -30.49
N ALA A 429 12.80 4.68 -30.32
CA ALA A 429 12.14 5.57 -31.30
C ALA A 429 12.82 6.96 -31.31
N LYS A 430 12.83 7.64 -32.46
CA LYS A 430 13.53 8.92 -32.64
C LYS A 430 12.64 10.13 -32.37
N SER A 431 11.32 9.97 -32.38
CA SER A 431 10.33 11.03 -32.15
C SER A 431 9.02 10.47 -31.60
N GLU A 432 8.16 11.35 -31.05
CA GLU A 432 6.80 11.00 -30.63
C GLU A 432 5.97 10.43 -31.80
N ASP A 433 6.09 11.03 -33.00
CA ASP A 433 5.37 10.58 -34.20
C ASP A 433 5.81 9.16 -34.62
N GLU A 434 7.11 8.87 -34.54
CA GLU A 434 7.62 7.53 -34.81
C GLU A 434 7.13 6.52 -33.76
N ALA A 435 7.16 6.88 -32.48
CA ALA A 435 6.64 6.03 -31.40
C ALA A 435 5.14 5.73 -31.61
N LEU A 436 4.34 6.73 -31.99
CA LEU A 436 2.92 6.54 -32.28
C LEU A 436 2.70 5.65 -33.51
N SER A 437 3.48 5.86 -34.57
CA SER A 437 3.40 5.05 -35.78
C SER A 437 3.76 3.59 -35.51
N ILE A 438 4.80 3.35 -34.71
CA ILE A 438 5.17 2.01 -34.25
C ILE A 438 4.02 1.40 -33.48
N TYR A 439 3.50 2.07 -32.45
CA TYR A 439 2.38 1.58 -31.65
C TYR A 439 1.18 1.15 -32.52
N LYS A 440 0.74 2.04 -33.42
CA LYS A 440 -0.39 1.79 -34.33
C LYS A 440 -0.19 0.59 -35.26
N SER A 441 1.04 0.38 -35.75
CA SER A 441 1.36 -0.77 -36.62
C SER A 441 1.10 -2.14 -35.96
N PHE A 442 1.08 -2.19 -34.63
CA PHE A 442 0.77 -3.40 -33.87
C PHE A 442 -0.70 -3.48 -33.47
N VAL A 443 -1.35 -2.36 -33.19
CA VAL A 443 -2.69 -2.33 -32.58
C VAL A 443 -3.82 -2.24 -33.62
N ASP A 444 -3.63 -1.53 -34.73
CA ASP A 444 -4.72 -1.24 -35.69
C ASP A 444 -5.18 -2.48 -36.48
N ASP A 445 -4.32 -3.50 -36.64
CA ASP A 445 -4.63 -4.75 -37.34
C ASP A 445 -5.23 -5.85 -36.43
N ILE A 446 -5.45 -5.55 -35.15
CA ILE A 446 -6.01 -6.49 -34.19
C ILE A 446 -7.53 -6.41 -34.27
N LYS A 447 -8.15 -7.37 -34.96
CA LYS A 447 -9.60 -7.56 -34.83
C LYS A 447 -9.92 -7.92 -33.36
N PRO A 448 -10.98 -7.32 -32.78
CA PRO A 448 -11.36 -7.55 -31.38
C PRO A 448 -11.67 -9.02 -31.10
#